data_AF-A0ABD0TMW1-F1
#
_entry.id   AF-A0ABD0TMW1-F1
#
_cell.length_a   1.000
_cell.length_b   1.000
_cell.length_c   1.000
_cell.angle_alpha   90.00
_cell.angle_beta   90.00
_cell.angle_gamma   90.00
#
_symmetry.space_group_name_H-M   'P 1'
#
loop_
_entity.id
_entity.type
_entity.pdbx_description
1 polymer ?
#
loop_
_entity_poly.entity_id
_entity_poly.type
_entity_poly.pdbx_seq_one_letter_code
_entity_poly.pdbx_strand_id
1 'polypeptide(L)' 'MNIPPKLDDRVLDSLALKIKYLPDEAKFCTICVDEMTLKRNLYYDIKNDEVIGFHNVNGTTSPDIASNAYVIMLQ' A
#
# COMPACT_ATOMS: atom_id res chain seq x y z
N MET A 1 13.97 2.56 1.76
CA MET A 1 13.21 2.10 0.59
C MET A 1 11.92 2.91 0.62
N ASN A 2 11.62 3.72 -0.40
CA ASN A 2 10.38 4.49 -0.43
C ASN A 2 9.29 3.58 -1.00
N ILE A 3 8.27 3.26 -0.20
CA ILE A 3 7.12 2.48 -0.63
C ILE A 3 5.98 3.49 -0.78
N PRO A 4 5.57 3.82 -2.02
CA PRO A 4 4.53 4.81 -2.21
C PRO A 4 3.19 4.27 -1.68
N PRO A 5 2.31 5.12 -1.13
CA PRO A 5 0.99 4.74 -0.63
C PRO A 5 0.00 4.47 -1.78
N LYS A 6 0.33 3.52 -2.64
CA LYS A 6 -0.46 3.04 -3.77
C LYS A 6 -0.21 1.56 -4.01
N LEU A 7 -1.10 0.93 -4.76
CA LEU A 7 -0.83 -0.40 -5.30
C LEU A 7 0.33 -0.29 -6.31
N ASP A 8 1.40 -1.03 -6.07
CA ASP A 8 2.55 -1.09 -6.97
C ASP A 8 2.31 -2.19 -8.01
N ASP A 9 2.22 -1.79 -9.28
CA ASP A 9 2.04 -2.69 -10.42
C ASP A 9 3.11 -3.78 -10.45
N ARG A 10 4.34 -3.49 -9.99
CA ARG A 10 5.43 -4.49 -9.94
C ARG A 10 5.12 -5.64 -9.00
N VAL A 11 4.43 -5.35 -7.88
CA VAL A 11 4.01 -6.37 -6.91
C VAL A 11 2.89 -7.21 -7.52
N LEU A 12 1.93 -6.57 -8.18
CA LEU A 12 0.82 -7.25 -8.85
C LEU A 12 1.29 -8.13 -10.02
N ASP A 13 2.22 -7.64 -10.84
CA ASP A 13 2.82 -8.41 -11.93
C ASP A 13 3.58 -9.64 -11.41
N SER A 14 4.36 -9.45 -10.33
CA SER A 14 5.08 -10.54 -9.68
C SER A 14 4.13 -11.59 -9.10
N LEU A 15 3.01 -11.15 -8.53
CA LEU A 15 1.95 -12.04 -8.04
C LEU A 15 1.27 -12.78 -9.20
N ALA A 16 0.92 -12.09 -10.29
CA ALA A 16 0.31 -12.66 -11.48
C ALA A 16 1.20 -13.76 -12.10
N LEU A 17 2.52 -13.54 -12.15
CA LEU A 17 3.48 -14.54 -12.59
C LEU A 17 3.44 -15.80 -11.71
N LYS A 18 3.37 -15.66 -10.38
CA LYS A 18 3.27 -16.82 -9.49
C LYS A 18 1.96 -17.57 -9.67
N ILE A 19 0.84 -16.85 -9.72
CA ILE A 19 -0.51 -17.45 -9.87
C ILE A 19 -0.64 -18.21 -11.19
N LYS A 20 0.02 -17.75 -12.26
CA LYS A 20 0.01 -18.41 -13.58
C LYS A 20 0.47 -19.87 -13.52
N TYR A 21 1.38 -20.22 -12.62
CA TYR A 21 1.93 -21.57 -12.48
C TYR A 21 1.24 -22.42 -11.41
N LEU A 22 0.21 -21.88 -10.72
CA LEU A 22 -0.56 -22.64 -9.75
C LEU A 22 -1.61 -23.52 -10.44
N PRO A 23 -1.91 -24.72 -9.90
CA PRO A 23 -3.12 -25.46 -10.24
C PRO A 23 -4.39 -24.63 -10.02
N ASP A 24 -5.46 -24.91 -10.76
CA ASP A 24 -6.69 -24.10 -10.69
C ASP A 24 -7.29 -24.09 -9.28
N GLU A 25 -7.17 -25.18 -8.53
CA GLU A 25 -7.65 -25.29 -7.15
C GLU A 25 -6.84 -24.42 -6.17
N ALA A 26 -5.63 -24.01 -6.55
CA ALA A 26 -4.75 -23.17 -5.75
C ALA A 26 -4.79 -21.68 -6.16
N LYS A 27 -5.63 -21.31 -7.14
CA LYS A 27 -5.82 -19.91 -7.56
C LYS A 27 -6.88 -19.18 -6.72
N PHE A 28 -7.67 -19.92 -5.95
CA PHE A 28 -8.61 -19.33 -5.00
C PHE A 28 -7.83 -18.67 -3.87
N CYS A 29 -8.06 -17.37 -3.66
CA CYS A 29 -7.45 -16.59 -2.58
C CYS A 29 -8.51 -15.75 -1.89
N THR A 30 -8.22 -15.34 -0.67
CA THR A 30 -9.06 -14.39 0.06
C THR A 30 -8.37 -13.04 0.11
N ILE A 31 -9.08 -11.99 -0.30
CA ILE A 31 -8.61 -10.62 -0.14
C ILE A 31 -9.20 -10.08 1.16
N CYS A 32 -8.34 -9.79 2.12
CA CYS A 32 -8.68 -9.17 3.39
C CYS A 32 -8.44 -7.67 3.27
N VAL A 33 -9.43 -6.89 3.64
CA VAL A 33 -9.37 -5.42 3.62
C VAL A 33 -9.68 -4.92 5.02
N ASP A 34 -8.86 -4.00 5.51
CA ASP A 34 -9.07 -3.39 6.82
C ASP A 34 -8.52 -1.96 6.87
N GLU A 35 -8.87 -1.24 7.94
CA GLU A 35 -8.41 0.10 8.23
C GLU A 35 -7.66 0.14 9.56
N MET A 36 -6.44 0.65 9.54
CA MET A 36 -5.61 0.79 10.74
C MET A 36 -5.51 2.25 11.15
N THR A 37 -5.77 2.56 12.42
CA THR A 37 -5.54 3.91 12.96
C THR A 37 -4.04 4.22 13.02
N LEU A 38 -3.67 5.40 12.54
CA LEU A 38 -2.31 5.92 12.56
C LEU A 38 -2.15 6.99 13.65
N LYS A 39 -0.95 7.06 14.22
CA LYS A 39 -0.55 8.22 15.00
C LYS A 39 -0.37 9.40 14.05
N ARG A 40 -1.19 10.44 14.21
CA ARG A 40 -1.09 11.70 13.44
C ARG A 40 0.26 12.36 13.72
N ASN A 41 1.11 12.42 12.72
CA ASN A 41 2.41 13.07 12.80
C ASN A 41 2.91 13.43 11.40
N LEU A 42 3.73 14.47 11.30
CA LEU A 42 4.49 14.80 10.10
C LEU A 42 5.97 14.64 10.41
N TYR A 43 6.72 14.07 9.48
CA TYR A 43 8.18 14.00 9.58
C TYR A 43 8.81 14.26 8.22
N TYR A 44 10.01 14.81 8.23
CA TYR A 44 10.74 15.13 7.02
C TYR A 44 11.74 14.02 6.71
N ASP A 45 11.62 13.41 5.54
CA ASP A 45 12.59 12.47 5.00
C ASP A 45 13.69 13.23 4.25
N ILE A 46 14.81 13.44 4.95
CA ILE A 46 16.00 14.15 4.45
C ILE A 46 16.54 13.50 3.17
N LYS A 47 16.41 12.19 3.02
CA LYS A 47 16.99 11.48 1.87
C LYS A 47 16.24 11.80 0.57
N ASN A 48 14.93 11.96 0.65
CA ASN A 48 14.06 12.20 -0.49
C ASN A 48 13.60 13.66 -0.60
N ASP A 49 14.01 14.52 0.33
CA ASP A 49 13.61 15.94 0.41
C ASP A 49 12.08 16.10 0.41
N GLU A 50 11.39 15.29 1.24
CA GLU A 50 9.93 15.26 1.28
C GLU A 50 9.37 15.23 2.71
N VAL A 51 8.18 15.81 2.88
CA VAL A 51 7.43 15.70 4.14
C VAL A 51 6.46 14.53 4.02
N ILE A 52 6.56 13.59 4.96
CA ILE A 52 5.72 12.39 5.03
C ILE A 52 4.70 12.52 6.16
N GLY A 53 3.52 11.95 5.96
CA GLY A 53 2.45 11.88 6.96
C GLY A 53 1.18 12.64 6.57
N PHE A 54 1.16 13.28 5.40
CA PHE A 54 -0.07 13.82 4.83
C PHE A 54 -0.99 12.72 4.31
N HIS A 55 -2.30 12.99 4.34
CA HIS A 55 -3.33 12.12 3.80
C HIS A 55 -3.12 11.99 2.29
N ASN A 56 -2.93 10.75 1.86
CA ASN A 56 -2.65 10.40 0.49
C ASN A 56 -3.59 9.28 0.05
N VAL A 57 -4.21 9.49 -1.11
CA VAL A 57 -5.03 8.48 -1.77
C VAL A 57 -4.46 8.25 -3.17
N ASN A 58 -3.89 7.06 -3.38
CA ASN A 58 -3.36 6.63 -4.67
C ASN A 58 -2.36 7.63 -5.30
N GLY A 59 -1.44 8.15 -4.48
CA GLY A 59 -0.42 9.12 -4.90
C GLY A 59 -0.90 10.58 -4.91
N THR A 60 -2.18 10.86 -4.73
CA THR A 60 -2.70 12.22 -4.59
C THR A 60 -2.70 12.65 -3.13
N THR A 61 -1.92 13.67 -2.80
CA THR A 61 -1.76 14.18 -1.43
C THR A 61 -2.67 15.38 -1.18
N SER A 62 -3.29 15.41 -0.01
CA SER A 62 -4.04 16.55 0.53
C SER A 62 -3.29 17.16 1.73
N PRO A 63 -3.57 18.40 2.14
CA PRO A 63 -2.88 19.04 3.26
C PRO A 63 -3.26 18.47 4.64
N ASP A 64 -4.26 17.59 4.72
CA ASP A 64 -4.68 16.95 5.96
C ASP A 64 -3.65 15.92 6.44
N ILE A 65 -3.49 15.73 7.76
CA ILE A 65 -2.60 14.71 8.31
C ILE A 65 -3.28 13.34 8.22
N ALA A 66 -2.57 12.33 7.73
CA ALA A 66 -3.05 10.96 7.69
C ALA A 66 -3.39 10.47 9.10
N SER A 67 -4.60 9.95 9.27
CA SER A 67 -5.09 9.43 10.54
C SER A 67 -5.38 7.93 10.50
N ASN A 68 -5.49 7.37 9.31
CA ASN A 68 -5.80 5.97 9.06
C ASN A 68 -5.02 5.48 7.84
N ALA A 69 -4.72 4.19 7.80
CA ALA A 69 -4.16 3.49 6.66
C ALA A 69 -5.16 2.43 6.18
N TYR A 70 -5.40 2.40 4.87
CA TYR A 70 -6.16 1.35 4.23
C TYR A 70 -5.22 0.20 3.87
N VAL A 71 -5.52 -1.00 4.34
CA VAL A 71 -4.66 -2.18 4.20
C VAL A 71 -5.39 -3.23 3.39
N ILE A 72 -4.70 -3.78 2.38
CA ILE A 72 -5.17 -4.90 1.58
C ILE A 72 -4.15 -6.03 1.74
N MET A 73 -4.61 -7.21 2.12
CA MET A 73 -3.79 -8.41 2.23
C MET A 73 -4.41 -9.54 1.42
N LEU A 74 -3.56 -10.40 0.89
CA LEU A 74 -3.95 -11.63 0.21
C LEU A 74 -3.58 -12.82 1.11
N GLN A 75 -4.56 -13.67 1.41
CA GLN A 75 -4.44 -14.85 2.27
C GLN A 75 -4.62 -16.14 1.46
#